data_AF-A0A3A1QZZ5-F1
#
_entry.id   AF-A0A3A1QZZ5-F1
#
_cell.length_a   1.000
_cell.length_b   1.000
_cell.length_c   1.000
_cell.angle_alpha   90.00
_cell.angle_beta   90.00
_cell.angle_gamma   90.00
#
_symmetry.space_group_name_H-M   'P 1'
#
loop_
_entity.id
_entity.type
_entity.pdbx_description
1 polymer ?
#
loop_
_entity_poly.entity_id
_entity_poly.type
_entity_poly.pdbx_seq_one_letter_code
_entity_poly.pdbx_strand_id
1 'polypeptide(L)'
;MGGRSGSEDKGPSEGGKRLMNSNKVTKGQLFMLLLQTQIGIGILSLPYDVSQKAESDGWISILISGAVIEILMIMYLFLFIKGKVDSFHSLIQSLLGKWMGSLINSLYFLYFLTIAMLILTLFNEIIDIWVLPRTPNWIIAFMFVILGFYLGRETLQILARFNVLAAPVLVIMFFLVSYALKDAEFLYMFPLGAAGIKILQPPVKRHF
;
A
#
# COMPACT_ATOMS: atom_id res chain seq x y z
N MET A 1 -34.60 13.35 -58.88
CA MET A 1 -33.30 12.71 -59.18
C MET A 1 -32.25 13.50 -58.43
N GLY A 2 -31.82 13.08 -57.24
CA GLY A 2 -30.81 12.03 -57.06
C GLY A 2 -29.44 12.72 -56.91
N GLY A 3 -28.68 12.61 -55.83
CA GLY A 3 -28.82 11.76 -54.66
C GLY A 3 -27.98 12.27 -53.49
N ARG A 4 -28.25 11.66 -52.33
CA ARG A 4 -27.41 11.66 -51.14
C ARG A 4 -26.10 10.92 -51.46
N SER A 5 -24.96 11.48 -51.07
CA SER A 5 -23.71 10.75 -50.79
C SER A 5 -22.89 11.67 -49.90
N GLY A 6 -22.87 11.45 -48.59
CA GLY A 6 -22.10 10.38 -47.98
C GLY A 6 -21.01 11.07 -47.14
N SER A 7 -21.41 11.65 -46.01
CA SER A 7 -20.47 12.10 -44.98
C SER A 7 -19.83 10.85 -44.39
N GLU A 8 -18.72 10.42 -44.98
CA GLU A 8 -17.85 9.38 -44.46
C GLU A 8 -17.41 9.78 -43.05
N ASP A 9 -18.04 9.13 -42.07
CA ASP A 9 -17.56 9.01 -40.70
C ASP A 9 -16.17 8.35 -40.76
N LYS A 10 -15.13 9.18 -40.87
CA LYS A 10 -13.74 8.75 -40.75
C LYS A 10 -13.50 8.35 -39.30
N GLY A 11 -13.85 7.11 -38.99
CA GLY A 11 -13.48 6.44 -37.76
C GLY A 11 -11.96 6.63 -37.50
N PRO A 12 -11.55 6.74 -36.23
CA PRO A 12 -10.21 7.21 -35.89
C PRO A 12 -9.13 6.37 -36.57
N SER A 13 -8.20 7.07 -37.24
CA SER A 13 -7.08 6.51 -37.97
C SER A 13 -6.32 5.47 -37.14
N GLU A 14 -5.82 4.41 -37.77
CA GLU A 14 -5.05 3.36 -37.08
C GLU A 14 -3.88 3.91 -36.25
N GLY A 15 -3.29 5.03 -36.68
CA GLY A 15 -2.29 5.77 -35.91
C GLY A 15 -2.82 6.30 -34.57
N GLY A 16 -4.04 6.87 -34.55
CA GLY A 16 -4.70 7.31 -33.32
C GLY A 16 -5.11 6.15 -32.40
N LYS A 17 -5.55 5.01 -32.96
CA LYS A 17 -5.84 3.79 -32.20
C LYS A 17 -4.58 3.15 -31.60
N ARG A 18 -3.43 3.23 -32.29
CA ARG A 18 -2.13 2.77 -31.80
C ARG A 18 -1.62 3.63 -30.64
N LEU A 19 -1.77 4.95 -30.71
CA LEU A 19 -1.43 5.87 -29.62
C LEU A 19 -2.33 5.68 -28.38
N MET A 20 -3.63 5.41 -28.58
CA MET A 20 -4.57 5.14 -27.47
C MET A 20 -4.34 3.80 -26.75
N ASN A 21 -3.76 2.79 -27.43
CA ASN A 21 -3.42 1.51 -26.80
C ASN A 21 -2.03 1.50 -26.13
N SER A 22 -1.13 2.40 -26.52
CA SER A 22 0.22 2.55 -25.93
C SER A 22 0.23 3.07 -24.48
N ASN A 23 -0.85 3.73 -24.05
CA ASN A 23 -0.97 4.31 -22.71
C ASN A 23 -1.64 3.38 -21.68
N LYS A 24 -1.91 2.12 -22.04
CA LYS A 24 -2.52 1.16 -21.11
C LYS A 24 -1.45 0.47 -20.28
N VAL A 25 -1.57 0.59 -18.96
CA VAL A 25 -0.78 -0.19 -18.01
C VAL A 25 -1.06 -1.67 -18.25
N THR A 26 -0.01 -2.47 -18.43
CA THR A 26 -0.16 -3.92 -18.66
C THR A 26 -0.65 -4.59 -17.38
N LYS A 27 -1.41 -5.70 -17.47
CA LYS A 27 -1.90 -6.44 -16.30
C LYS A 27 -0.80 -6.75 -15.28
N GLY A 28 0.38 -7.16 -15.74
CA GLY A 28 1.55 -7.40 -14.89
C GLY A 28 2.09 -6.15 -14.21
N GLN A 29 2.13 -5.01 -14.92
CA GLN A 29 2.53 -3.71 -14.35
C GLN A 29 1.54 -3.23 -13.28
N LEU A 30 0.24 -3.42 -13.52
CA LEU A 30 -0.82 -3.09 -12.55
C LEU A 30 -0.73 -4.00 -11.32
N PHE A 31 -0.53 -5.30 -11.51
CA PHE A 31 -0.34 -6.24 -10.41
C PHE A 31 0.89 -5.89 -9.57
N MET A 32 2.02 -5.58 -10.22
CA MET A 32 3.25 -5.22 -9.52
C MET A 32 3.13 -3.87 -8.80
N LEU A 33 2.41 -2.91 -9.40
CA LEU A 33 2.05 -1.65 -8.77
C LEU A 33 1.20 -1.89 -7.50
N LEU A 34 0.18 -2.74 -7.58
CA LEU A 34 -0.67 -3.08 -6.43
C LEU A 34 0.13 -3.79 -5.33
N LEU A 35 1.02 -4.72 -5.68
CA LEU A 35 1.88 -5.39 -4.70
C LEU A 35 2.83 -4.41 -4.00
N GLN A 36 3.47 -3.52 -4.75
CA GLN A 36 4.41 -2.55 -4.15
C GLN A 36 3.73 -1.45 -3.34
N THR A 37 2.47 -1.11 -3.64
CA THR A 37 1.73 -0.18 -2.77
C THR A 37 1.35 -0.81 -1.43
N GLN A 38 1.23 -2.14 -1.34
CA GLN A 38 1.06 -2.84 -0.06
C GLN A 38 2.39 -2.95 0.69
N ILE A 39 3.47 -3.24 -0.03
CA ILE A 39 4.79 -3.43 0.58
C ILE A 39 5.49 -2.08 0.73
N GLY A 40 5.22 -1.41 1.85
CA GLY A 40 5.91 -0.18 2.26
C GLY A 40 6.94 -0.41 3.36
N ILE A 41 7.37 0.67 4.00
CA ILE A 41 8.31 0.62 5.14
C ILE A 41 7.75 -0.15 6.34
N GLY A 42 6.43 -0.27 6.40
CA GLY A 42 5.74 -1.06 7.42
C GLY A 42 6.16 -2.52 7.45
N ILE A 43 6.67 -3.10 6.36
CA ILE A 43 7.16 -4.49 6.38
C ILE A 43 8.37 -4.68 7.32
N LEU A 44 9.12 -3.61 7.59
CA LEU A 44 10.28 -3.64 8.48
C LEU A 44 9.91 -3.33 9.93
N SER A 45 9.03 -2.35 10.16
CA SER A 45 8.66 -1.91 11.52
C SER A 45 7.55 -2.74 12.15
N LEU A 46 6.57 -3.19 11.37
CA LEU A 46 5.37 -3.85 11.87
C LEU A 46 5.66 -5.18 12.59
N PRO A 47 6.55 -6.08 12.09
CA PRO A 47 6.91 -7.29 12.82
C PRO A 47 7.53 -7.00 14.18
N TYR A 48 8.31 -5.92 14.30
CA TYR A 48 8.93 -5.49 15.55
C TYR A 48 7.89 -4.91 16.54
N ASP A 49 7.00 -4.04 16.08
CA ASP A 49 5.95 -3.47 16.93
C ASP A 49 4.95 -4.54 17.41
N VAL A 50 4.63 -5.50 16.55
CA VAL A 50 3.72 -6.59 16.89
C VAL A 50 4.40 -7.59 17.83
N SER A 51 5.68 -7.93 17.65
CA SER A 51 6.37 -8.84 18.57
C SER A 51 6.49 -8.26 19.98
N GLN A 52 6.63 -6.95 20.12
CA GLN A 52 6.62 -6.29 21.44
C GLN A 52 5.26 -6.39 22.16
N LYS A 53 4.14 -6.48 21.44
CA LYS A 53 2.79 -6.50 22.02
C LYS A 53 2.20 -7.91 22.15
N ALA A 54 2.41 -8.73 21.12
CA ALA A 54 1.82 -10.06 21.00
C ALA A 54 2.83 -11.19 21.31
N GLU A 55 4.10 -10.86 21.62
CA GLU A 55 5.16 -11.81 21.92
C GLU A 55 5.21 -12.93 20.85
N SER A 56 4.96 -14.19 21.24
CA SER A 56 4.95 -15.36 20.35
C SER A 56 3.76 -15.42 19.39
N ASP A 57 2.65 -14.72 19.68
CA ASP A 57 1.41 -14.77 18.88
C ASP A 57 1.38 -13.73 17.74
N GLY A 58 2.45 -12.95 17.60
CA GLY A 58 2.52 -11.84 16.64
C GLY A 58 2.33 -12.26 15.18
N TRP A 59 2.90 -13.41 14.79
CA TRP A 59 2.82 -13.89 13.41
C TRP A 59 1.38 -14.26 13.00
N ILE A 60 0.58 -14.81 13.93
CA ILE A 60 -0.83 -15.15 13.68
C ILE A 60 -1.66 -13.88 13.48
N SER A 61 -1.44 -12.88 14.33
CA SER A 61 -2.13 -11.59 14.23
C SER A 61 -1.88 -10.90 12.88
N ILE A 62 -0.63 -10.93 12.41
CA ILE A 62 -0.24 -10.37 11.11
C ILE A 62 -0.89 -11.15 9.96
N LEU A 63 -0.89 -12.48 10.00
CA LEU A 63 -1.50 -13.29 8.95
C LEU A 63 -3.03 -13.11 8.86
N ILE A 64 -3.72 -13.08 10.00
CA ILE A 64 -5.18 -12.90 10.03
C ILE A 64 -5.55 -11.49 9.53
N SER A 65 -4.88 -10.46 10.03
CA SER A 65 -5.14 -9.08 9.59
C SER A 65 -4.84 -8.89 8.10
N GLY A 66 -3.72 -9.42 7.62
CA GLY A 66 -3.35 -9.40 6.20
C GLY A 66 -4.38 -10.11 5.32
N ALA A 67 -4.83 -11.31 5.71
CA ALA A 67 -5.82 -12.06 4.95
C ALA A 67 -7.17 -11.31 4.84
N VAL A 68 -7.63 -10.68 5.92
CA VAL A 68 -8.86 -9.89 5.92
C VAL A 68 -8.73 -8.67 4.99
N ILE A 69 -7.61 -7.95 5.06
CA ILE A 69 -7.36 -6.78 4.20
C ILE A 69 -7.30 -7.19 2.72
N GLU A 70 -6.62 -8.29 2.39
CA GLU A 70 -6.49 -8.78 1.02
C GLU A 70 -7.85 -9.18 0.43
N ILE A 71 -8.71 -9.85 1.21
CA ILE A 71 -10.07 -10.19 0.78
C ILE A 71 -10.90 -8.93 0.48
N LEU A 72 -10.81 -7.91 1.35
CA LEU A 72 -11.51 -6.64 1.13
C LEU A 72 -11.02 -5.91 -0.12
N MET A 73 -9.70 -5.92 -0.37
CA MET A 73 -9.09 -5.33 -1.56
C MET A 73 -9.52 -6.04 -2.85
N ILE A 74 -9.52 -7.38 -2.87
CA ILE A 74 -9.99 -8.16 -4.01
C ILE A 74 -11.48 -7.90 -4.28
N MET A 75 -12.29 -7.84 -3.22
CA MET A 75 -13.71 -7.50 -3.35
C MET A 75 -13.89 -6.10 -3.98
N TYR A 76 -13.14 -5.11 -3.51
CA TYR A 76 -13.18 -3.76 -4.08
C TYR A 76 -12.77 -3.75 -5.56
N LEU A 77 -11.67 -4.44 -5.90
CA LEU A 77 -11.20 -4.55 -7.28
C LEU A 77 -12.23 -5.22 -8.19
N PHE A 78 -12.93 -6.24 -7.70
CA PHE A 78 -14.00 -6.90 -8.45
C PHE A 78 -15.20 -5.99 -8.70
N LEU A 79 -15.59 -5.18 -7.72
CA LEU A 79 -16.65 -4.17 -7.87
C LEU A 79 -16.25 -3.10 -8.91
N PHE A 80 -14.99 -2.68 -8.88
CA PHE A 80 -14.42 -1.72 -9.83
C PHE A 80 -14.43 -2.27 -11.27
N ILE A 81 -13.93 -3.50 -11.48
CA ILE A 81 -13.91 -4.13 -12.81
C ILE A 81 -15.32 -4.35 -13.38
N LYS A 82 -16.31 -4.63 -12.52
CA LYS A 82 -17.72 -4.75 -12.94
C LYS A 82 -18.38 -3.42 -13.31
N GLY A 83 -17.66 -2.30 -13.25
CA GLY A 83 -18.18 -0.97 -13.60
C GLY A 83 -19.27 -0.48 -12.66
N LYS A 84 -19.38 -1.07 -11.46
CA LYS A 84 -20.35 -0.63 -10.44
C LYS A 84 -19.83 0.54 -9.61
N VAL A 85 -18.55 0.86 -9.76
CA VAL A 85 -17.83 1.84 -8.94
C VAL A 85 -16.79 2.55 -9.81
N ASP A 86 -16.97 3.86 -10.00
CA ASP A 86 -15.99 4.67 -10.74
C ASP A 86 -14.84 5.16 -9.84
N SER A 87 -15.09 5.33 -8.55
CA SER A 87 -14.10 5.78 -7.56
C SER A 87 -14.57 5.43 -6.15
N PHE A 88 -13.63 5.28 -5.22
CA PHE A 88 -13.99 5.11 -3.81
C PHE A 88 -14.87 6.27 -3.29
N HIS A 89 -14.60 7.48 -3.77
CA HIS A 89 -15.40 8.67 -3.48
C HIS A 89 -16.87 8.52 -3.88
N SER A 90 -17.12 8.06 -5.12
CA SER A 90 -18.48 7.88 -5.65
C SER A 90 -19.20 6.70 -5.00
N LEU A 91 -18.46 5.64 -4.63
CA LEU A 91 -18.99 4.52 -3.84
C LEU A 91 -19.55 5.01 -2.50
N ILE A 92 -18.77 5.78 -1.75
CA ILE A 92 -19.20 6.28 -0.44
C ILE A 92 -20.41 7.21 -0.59
N GLN A 93 -20.38 8.13 -1.57
CA GLN A 93 -21.49 9.03 -1.82
C GLN A 93 -22.77 8.30 -2.24
N SER A 94 -22.65 7.22 -3.01
CA SER A 94 -23.80 6.41 -3.43
C SER A 94 -24.39 5.59 -2.28
N LEU A 95 -23.57 5.14 -1.32
CA LEU A 95 -24.04 4.32 -0.20
C LEU A 95 -24.64 5.14 0.93
N LEU A 96 -24.05 6.31 1.25
CA LEU A 96 -24.36 7.09 2.44
C LEU A 96 -24.99 8.46 2.13
N GLY A 97 -25.14 8.79 0.84
CA GLY A 97 -25.66 10.08 0.39
C GLY A 97 -24.60 11.20 0.39
N LYS A 98 -24.97 12.36 -0.15
CA LYS A 98 -24.03 13.49 -0.38
C LYS A 98 -23.41 14.04 0.91
N TRP A 99 -24.20 14.19 1.97
CA TRP A 99 -23.75 14.81 3.23
C TRP A 99 -22.82 13.89 4.02
N MET A 100 -23.28 12.69 4.40
CA MET A 100 -22.45 11.73 5.15
C MET A 100 -21.27 11.24 4.30
N GLY A 101 -21.47 11.08 2.99
CA GLY A 101 -20.39 10.68 2.10
C GLY A 101 -19.30 11.74 1.98
N SER A 102 -19.64 13.03 1.96
CA SER A 102 -18.63 14.10 1.96
C SER A 102 -17.82 14.12 3.27
N LEU A 103 -18.47 13.89 4.42
CA LEU A 103 -17.78 13.83 5.71
C LEU A 103 -16.77 12.68 5.74
N ILE A 104 -17.17 11.48 5.33
CA ILE A 104 -16.29 10.30 5.31
C ILE A 104 -15.15 10.48 4.33
N ASN A 105 -15.40 11.08 3.16
CA ASN A 105 -14.34 11.39 2.21
C ASN A 105 -13.30 12.38 2.78
N SER A 106 -13.75 13.37 3.56
CA SER A 106 -12.84 14.30 4.25
C SER A 106 -11.99 13.58 5.31
N LEU A 107 -12.61 12.71 6.12
CA LEU A 107 -11.90 11.87 7.08
C LEU A 107 -10.90 10.93 6.39
N TYR A 108 -11.27 10.38 5.25
CA TYR A 108 -10.42 9.50 4.45
C TYR A 108 -9.20 10.24 3.88
N PHE A 109 -9.38 11.50 3.45
CA PHE A 109 -8.27 12.36 3.07
C PHE A 109 -7.33 12.64 4.26
N LEU A 110 -7.88 12.97 5.43
CA LEU A 110 -7.08 13.21 6.64
C LEU A 110 -6.32 11.95 7.08
N TYR A 111 -6.94 10.78 6.94
CA TYR A 111 -6.30 9.49 7.18
C TYR A 111 -5.07 9.32 6.28
N PHE A 112 -5.20 9.55 4.97
CA PHE A 112 -4.04 9.48 4.06
C PHE A 112 -2.97 10.51 4.38
N LEU A 113 -3.34 11.71 4.80
CA LEU A 113 -2.38 12.72 5.24
C LEU A 113 -1.57 12.24 6.44
N THR A 114 -2.23 11.57 7.39
CA THR A 114 -1.59 10.99 8.58
C THR A 114 -0.64 9.86 8.19
N ILE A 115 -1.05 8.99 7.26
CA ILE A 115 -0.18 7.93 6.71
C ILE A 115 1.04 8.53 6.00
N ALA A 116 0.86 9.59 5.22
CA ALA A 116 1.98 10.26 4.56
C ALA A 116 2.98 10.84 5.56
N MET A 117 2.50 11.47 6.64
CA MET A 117 3.35 11.96 7.73
C MET A 117 4.07 10.82 8.44
N LEU A 118 3.37 9.70 8.73
CA LEU A 118 3.97 8.52 9.35
C LEU A 118 5.11 7.95 8.50
N ILE A 119 4.89 7.77 7.20
CA ILE A 119 5.90 7.26 6.27
C ILE A 119 7.10 8.21 6.22
N LEU A 120 6.88 9.52 6.17
CA LEU A 120 7.94 10.53 6.17
C LEU A 120 8.80 10.45 7.43
N THR A 121 8.18 10.32 8.60
CA THR A 121 8.90 10.18 9.88
C THR A 121 9.75 8.91 9.91
N LEU A 122 9.18 7.76 9.52
CA LEU A 122 9.90 6.49 9.50
C LEU A 122 11.09 6.51 8.53
N PHE A 123 10.92 7.12 7.36
CA PHE A 123 12.04 7.30 6.41
C PHE A 123 13.12 8.24 6.98
N ASN A 124 12.74 9.34 7.63
CA ASN A 124 13.71 10.24 8.26
C ASN A 124 14.54 9.51 9.34
N GLU A 125 13.90 8.73 10.20
CA GLU A 125 14.59 7.95 11.24
C GLU A 125 15.59 6.96 10.63
N ILE A 126 15.21 6.25 9.57
CA ILE A 126 16.12 5.31 8.89
C ILE A 126 17.31 6.03 8.27
N ILE A 127 17.08 7.17 7.60
CA ILE A 127 18.17 7.94 6.97
C ILE A 127 19.10 8.54 8.02
N ASP A 128 18.56 9.03 9.14
CA ASP A 128 19.34 9.57 10.24
C ASP A 128 20.25 8.50 10.85
N ILE A 129 19.74 7.29 11.09
CA ILE A 129 20.54 6.20 11.68
C ILE A 129 21.63 5.70 10.72
N TRP A 130 21.31 5.53 9.43
CA TRP A 130 22.16 4.73 8.52
C TRP A 130 22.93 5.52 7.46
N VAL A 131 22.49 6.73 7.09
CA VAL A 131 23.01 7.42 5.89
C VAL A 131 23.56 8.80 6.23
N LEU A 132 22.78 9.64 6.91
CA LEU A 132 23.07 11.05 7.13
C LEU A 132 22.84 11.49 8.60
N PRO A 133 23.52 10.88 9.58
CA PRO A 133 23.31 11.13 11.02
C PRO A 133 23.64 12.54 11.50
N ARG A 134 24.29 13.36 10.65
CA ARG A 134 24.68 14.74 10.97
C ARG A 134 23.77 15.77 10.32
N THR A 135 22.82 15.34 9.48
CA THR A 135 21.95 16.27 8.72
C THR A 135 20.67 16.50 9.51
N PRO A 136 20.20 17.75 9.67
CA PRO A 136 18.96 18.00 10.40
C PRO A 136 17.75 17.42 9.67
N ASN A 137 16.89 16.72 10.42
CA ASN A 137 15.72 15.99 9.90
C ASN A 137 14.79 16.81 9.01
N TRP A 138 14.65 18.12 9.26
CA TRP A 138 13.80 19.00 8.46
C TRP A 138 14.26 19.12 7.00
N ILE A 139 15.57 19.05 6.72
CA ILE A 139 16.09 19.12 5.35
C ILE A 139 15.73 17.85 4.59
N ILE A 140 15.93 16.69 5.22
CA ILE A 140 15.63 15.38 4.64
C ILE A 140 14.11 15.29 4.37
N ALA A 141 13.29 15.68 5.35
CA ALA A 141 11.84 15.74 5.20
C ALA A 141 11.41 16.61 4.00
N PHE A 142 11.99 17.80 3.86
CA PHE A 142 11.68 18.72 2.77
C PHE A 142 12.03 18.14 1.39
N MET A 143 13.19 17.47 1.28
CA MET A 143 13.59 16.78 0.04
C MET A 143 12.60 15.68 -0.35
N PHE A 144 12.16 14.86 0.61
CA PHE A 144 11.16 13.82 0.35
C PHE A 144 9.79 14.39 -0.04
N VAL A 145 9.37 15.51 0.54
CA VAL A 145 8.11 16.18 0.16
C VAL A 145 8.17 16.69 -1.27
N ILE A 146 9.28 17.32 -1.68
CA ILE A 146 9.47 17.76 -3.07
C ILE A 146 9.44 16.56 -4.03
N LEU A 147 10.15 15.48 -3.69
CA LEU A 147 10.20 14.28 -4.50
C LEU A 147 8.81 13.63 -4.62
N GLY A 148 8.07 13.53 -3.51
CA GLY A 148 6.71 13.02 -3.50
C GLY A 148 5.75 13.88 -4.33
N PHE A 149 5.88 15.21 -4.26
CA PHE A 149 5.08 16.12 -5.09
C PHE A 149 5.41 15.97 -6.58
N TYR A 150 6.69 15.81 -6.92
CA TYR A 150 7.13 15.57 -8.29
C TYR A 150 6.54 14.26 -8.84
N LEU A 151 6.70 13.16 -8.10
CA LEU A 151 6.15 11.85 -8.50
C LEU A 151 4.62 11.83 -8.55
N GLY A 152 3.95 12.57 -7.67
CA GLY A 152 2.49 12.68 -7.65
C GLY A 152 1.90 13.40 -8.87
N ARG A 153 2.70 14.15 -9.62
CA ARG A 153 2.27 14.78 -10.89
C ARG A 153 2.47 13.89 -12.10
N GLU A 154 3.24 12.81 -11.98
CA GLU A 154 3.52 11.91 -13.09
C GLU A 154 2.33 10.99 -13.39
N THR A 155 2.33 10.42 -14.59
CA THR A 155 1.26 9.50 -15.00
C THR A 155 1.40 8.13 -14.32
N LEU A 156 0.26 7.45 -14.12
CA LEU A 156 0.20 6.09 -13.56
C LEU A 156 1.12 5.11 -14.30
N GLN A 157 1.35 5.32 -15.60
CA GLN A 157 2.21 4.46 -16.40
C GLN A 157 3.69 4.60 -16.03
N ILE A 158 4.15 5.82 -15.72
CA ILE A 158 5.52 6.08 -15.26
C ILE A 158 5.72 5.43 -13.90
N LEU A 159 4.75 5.59 -13.00
CA LEU A 159 4.79 4.97 -11.67
C LEU A 159 4.80 3.44 -11.74
N ALA A 160 3.99 2.85 -12.62
CA ALA A 160 3.96 1.40 -12.81
C ALA A 160 5.28 0.87 -13.39
N ARG A 161 5.93 1.60 -14.31
CA ARG A 161 7.26 1.24 -14.84
C ARG A 161 8.34 1.35 -13.77
N PHE A 162 8.31 2.40 -12.95
CA PHE A 162 9.21 2.57 -11.82
C PHE A 162 9.08 1.42 -10.82
N ASN A 163 7.85 1.01 -10.49
CA ASN A 163 7.65 -0.13 -9.60
C ASN A 163 8.17 -1.43 -10.22
N VAL A 164 7.97 -1.69 -11.51
CA VAL A 164 8.60 -2.87 -12.14
C VAL A 164 10.13 -2.82 -12.05
N LEU A 165 10.73 -1.64 -12.15
CA LEU A 165 12.18 -1.46 -11.96
C LEU A 165 12.61 -1.68 -10.50
N ALA A 166 11.79 -1.32 -9.52
CA ALA A 166 12.04 -1.53 -8.10
C ALA A 166 11.76 -2.97 -7.62
N ALA A 167 11.09 -3.78 -8.44
CA ALA A 167 10.74 -5.17 -8.11
C ALA A 167 11.90 -6.06 -7.64
N PRO A 168 13.13 -5.97 -8.18
CA PRO A 168 14.26 -6.77 -7.71
C PRO A 168 14.57 -6.57 -6.22
N VAL A 169 14.27 -5.39 -5.65
CA VAL A 169 14.47 -5.12 -4.21
C VAL A 169 13.60 -6.04 -3.35
N LEU A 170 12.36 -6.30 -3.77
CA LEU A 170 11.48 -7.25 -3.08
C LEU A 170 12.01 -8.68 -3.13
N VAL A 171 12.56 -9.06 -4.28
CA VAL A 171 13.15 -10.39 -4.47
C VAL A 171 14.36 -10.57 -3.53
N ILE A 172 15.22 -9.55 -3.45
CA ILE A 172 16.37 -9.55 -2.52
C ILE A 172 15.89 -9.65 -1.07
N MET A 173 14.89 -8.86 -0.67
CA MET A 173 14.30 -8.92 0.68
C MET A 173 13.74 -10.31 1.00
N PHE A 174 13.06 -10.94 0.06
CA PHE A 174 12.54 -12.30 0.23
C PHE A 174 13.65 -13.32 0.50
N PHE A 175 14.75 -13.25 -0.27
CA PHE A 175 15.91 -14.11 -0.03
C PHE A 175 16.60 -13.82 1.31
N LEU A 176 16.68 -12.55 1.71
CA LEU A 176 17.26 -12.15 2.99
C LEU A 176 16.47 -12.74 4.18
N VAL A 177 15.15 -12.64 4.14
CA VAL A 177 14.26 -13.24 5.16
C VAL A 177 14.39 -14.77 5.14
N SER A 178 14.43 -15.38 3.96
CA SER A 178 14.61 -16.83 3.82
C SER A 178 15.94 -17.32 4.41
N TYR A 179 16.99 -16.50 4.30
CA TYR A 179 18.28 -16.80 4.91
C TYR A 179 18.22 -16.67 6.44
N ALA A 180 17.59 -15.62 6.96
CA ALA A 180 17.43 -15.40 8.40
C ALA A 180 16.62 -16.51 9.09
N LEU A 181 15.70 -17.17 8.38
CA LEU A 181 14.94 -18.31 8.89
C LEU A 181 15.81 -19.55 9.20
N LYS A 182 17.05 -19.63 8.71
CA LYS A 182 17.96 -20.74 9.06
C LYS A 182 18.37 -20.71 10.52
N ASP A 183 18.51 -19.52 11.09
CA ASP A 183 18.89 -19.30 12.48
C ASP A 183 17.66 -19.18 13.40
N ALA A 184 16.45 -19.34 12.85
CA ALA A 184 15.22 -19.25 13.62
C ALA A 184 15.00 -20.53 14.45
N GLU A 185 15.08 -20.38 15.77
CA GLU A 185 14.62 -21.41 16.70
C GLU A 185 13.09 -21.44 16.75
N PHE A 186 12.48 -22.27 15.91
CA PHE A 186 11.02 -22.44 15.80
C PHE A 186 10.33 -22.75 17.14
N LEU A 187 11.07 -23.28 18.12
CA LEU A 187 10.58 -23.57 19.47
C LEU A 187 10.04 -22.32 20.19
N TYR A 188 10.59 -21.12 19.93
CA TYR A 188 10.11 -19.87 20.54
C TYR A 188 8.79 -19.36 19.93
N MET A 189 8.35 -19.90 18.80
CA MET A 189 7.03 -19.59 18.23
C MET A 189 5.89 -20.40 18.89
N PHE A 190 6.21 -21.44 19.67
CA PHE A 190 5.26 -22.48 20.06
C PHE A 190 4.47 -22.35 21.37
N PRO A 191 4.66 -21.37 22.28
CA PRO A 191 3.60 -21.09 23.24
C PRO A 191 2.54 -20.24 22.53
N LEU A 192 1.63 -20.92 21.83
CA LEU A 192 0.46 -20.33 21.18
C LEU A 192 -0.54 -19.87 22.25
N GLY A 193 -0.94 -18.62 22.22
CA GLY A 193 -1.88 -18.03 23.17
C GLY A 193 -1.25 -17.61 24.50
N ALA A 194 0.08 -17.58 24.62
CA ALA A 194 0.78 -17.17 25.84
C ALA A 194 0.43 -15.72 26.24
N ALA A 195 0.27 -14.84 25.25
CA ALA A 195 -0.15 -13.46 25.47
C ALA A 195 -1.60 -13.41 25.98
N GLY A 196 -2.49 -14.23 25.44
CA GLY A 196 -3.89 -14.33 25.89
C GLY A 196 -4.04 -14.86 27.32
N ILE A 197 -3.21 -15.84 27.71
CA ILE A 197 -3.21 -16.42 29.06
C ILE A 197 -2.67 -15.41 30.10
N LYS A 198 -1.65 -14.61 29.75
CA LYS A 198 -1.12 -13.53 30.62
C LYS A 198 -2.18 -12.47 30.96
N ILE A 199 -3.06 -12.11 30.01
CA ILE A 199 -4.11 -11.10 30.21
C ILE A 199 -5.22 -11.60 31.16
N LEU A 200 -5.46 -12.91 31.18
CA LEU A 200 -6.46 -13.54 32.05
C LEU A 200 -5.94 -13.81 33.47
N GLN A 201 -4.64 -13.72 33.71
CA GLN A 201 -4.07 -13.81 35.05
C GLN A 201 -4.17 -12.43 35.73
N PRO A 202 -4.82 -12.31 36.91
CA PRO A 202 -4.83 -11.05 37.64
C PRO A 202 -3.38 -10.63 37.93
N PRO A 203 -3.07 -9.32 37.93
CA PRO A 203 -1.72 -8.84 38.17
C PRO A 203 -1.27 -9.33 39.55
N VAL A 204 -0.42 -10.36 39.55
CA VAL A 204 0.21 -10.83 40.78
C VAL A 204 1.11 -9.69 41.23
N LYS A 205 0.69 -8.98 42.29
CA LYS A 205 1.53 -8.04 43.00
C LYS A 205 2.80 -8.78 43.40
N ARG A 206 3.89 -8.55 42.68
CA ARG A 206 5.21 -8.98 43.11
C ARG A 206 5.56 -8.12 44.33
N HIS A 207 5.35 -8.66 45.52
CA HIS A 207 6.08 -8.19 46.68
C HIS A 207 7.54 -8.63 46.51
N PHE A 208 8.43 -7.66 46.70
CA PHE A 208 9.89 -7.66 46.59
C PHE A 208 10.60 -9.00 46.74
#